data_AF-A0A833VYT1-F1
#
_entry.id   AF-A0A833VYT1-F1
#
_cell.length_a   1.000
_cell.length_b   1.000
_cell.length_c   1.000
_cell.angle_alpha   90.00
_cell.angle_beta   90.00
_cell.angle_gamma   90.00
#
_symmetry.space_group_name_H-M   'P 1'
#
loop_
_entity.id
_entity.type
_entity.pdbx_description
1 polymer ?
#
loop_
_entity_poly.entity_id
_entity_poly.type
_entity_poly.pdbx_seq_one_letter_code
_entity_poly.pdbx_strand_id
1 'polypeptide(L)'
;MMEEMISNAEEFYKILEIPYRIVNIVSGALNNAASKKLDLEAWFPGSNAFRELVSCSNCLDYQARRLLVRYGQTKKMNANTDYVHMLNATMCAVTRVICAILEVHQTDTGIKIPKVLAQFMPAEYENEIPFVKPAPIDETDMKKQKKQKERKNIVT
;
A
#
# COMPACT_ATOMS: atom_id res chain seq x y z
N MET A 1 -2.81 -8.20 -19.79
CA MET A 1 -1.57 -7.79 -19.11
C MET A 1 -1.73 -6.59 -18.18
N MET A 2 -1.92 -5.33 -18.59
CA MET A 2 -2.09 -4.24 -17.60
C MET A 2 -3.30 -4.46 -16.67
N GLU A 3 -4.46 -4.76 -17.26
CA GLU A 3 -5.70 -5.07 -16.52
C GLU A 3 -5.57 -6.34 -15.65
N GLU A 4 -4.70 -7.27 -16.06
CA GLU A 4 -4.39 -8.49 -15.30
C GLU A 4 -3.49 -8.18 -14.10
N MET A 5 -2.45 -7.34 -14.28
CA MET A 5 -1.56 -6.91 -13.20
C MET A 5 -2.30 -6.16 -12.10
N ILE A 6 -3.20 -5.24 -12.46
CA ILE A 6 -4.02 -4.53 -11.47
C ILE A 6 -5.03 -5.47 -10.80
N SER A 7 -5.65 -6.40 -11.55
CA SER A 7 -6.54 -7.43 -10.97
C SER A 7 -5.82 -8.32 -9.95
N ASN A 8 -4.57 -8.72 -10.22
CA ASN A 8 -3.77 -9.51 -9.28
C ASN A 8 -3.49 -8.73 -7.99
N ALA A 9 -3.22 -7.42 -8.09
CA ALA A 9 -3.06 -6.56 -6.93
C ALA A 9 -4.40 -6.40 -6.18
N GLU A 10 -5.51 -6.19 -6.88
CA GLU A 10 -6.85 -6.15 -6.28
C GLU A 10 -7.19 -7.42 -5.50
N GLU A 11 -6.91 -8.60 -6.07
CA GLU A 11 -7.12 -9.88 -5.40
C GLU A 11 -6.27 -9.99 -4.13
N PHE A 12 -5.00 -9.56 -4.17
CA PHE A 12 -4.12 -9.51 -3.01
C PHE A 12 -4.71 -8.65 -1.87
N TYR A 13 -5.27 -7.47 -2.17
CA TYR A 13 -5.89 -6.62 -1.14
C TYR A 13 -7.27 -7.11 -0.69
N LYS A 14 -8.03 -7.78 -1.56
CA LYS A 14 -9.30 -8.45 -1.21
C LYS A 14 -9.09 -9.54 -0.16
N ILE A 15 -8.08 -10.40 -0.33
CA ILE A 15 -7.81 -11.49 0.63
C ILE A 15 -7.24 -11.00 1.96
N LEU A 16 -6.64 -9.79 1.98
CA LEU A 16 -6.23 -9.09 3.19
C LEU A 16 -7.39 -8.34 3.87
N GLU A 17 -8.59 -8.36 3.25
CA GLU A 17 -9.79 -7.67 3.72
C GLU A 17 -9.58 -6.14 3.84
N ILE A 18 -8.76 -5.55 2.97
CA ILE A 18 -8.49 -4.12 2.96
C ILE A 18 -9.43 -3.43 1.94
N PRO A 19 -10.33 -2.53 2.37
CA PRO A 19 -11.16 -1.76 1.45
C PRO A 19 -10.33 -0.81 0.60
N TYR A 20 -10.64 -0.68 -0.69
CA TYR A 20 -9.90 0.17 -1.61
C TYR A 20 -10.77 0.72 -2.75
N ARG A 21 -10.20 1.64 -3.53
CA ARG A 21 -10.70 2.07 -4.83
C ARG A 21 -9.58 2.03 -5.87
N ILE A 22 -9.95 1.85 -7.14
CA ILE A 22 -9.04 2.01 -8.28
C ILE A 22 -9.19 3.41 -8.85
N VAL A 23 -8.07 4.09 -9.08
CA VAL A 23 -8.02 5.44 -9.64
C VAL A 23 -7.23 5.43 -10.93
N ASN A 24 -7.83 5.95 -12.01
CA ASN A 24 -7.11 6.23 -13.25
C ASN A 24 -6.47 7.62 -13.18
N ILE A 25 -5.14 7.66 -13.27
CA ILE A 25 -4.37 8.88 -13.01
C ILE A 25 -4.46 9.83 -14.21
N VAL A 26 -4.72 11.11 -13.92
CA VAL A 26 -4.81 12.18 -14.93
C VAL A 26 -3.47 12.40 -15.65
N SER A 27 -3.53 12.81 -16.91
CA SER A 27 -2.34 12.93 -17.77
C SER A 27 -1.23 13.82 -17.19
N GLY A 28 -1.58 14.93 -16.54
CA GLY A 28 -0.62 15.85 -15.93
C GLY A 28 0.14 15.29 -14.71
N ALA A 29 -0.32 14.18 -14.15
CA ALA A 29 0.32 13.49 -13.02
C ALA A 29 1.08 12.21 -13.45
N LEU A 30 1.03 11.85 -14.74
CA LEU A 30 1.82 10.74 -15.27
C LEU A 30 3.31 11.13 -15.34
N ASN A 31 4.19 10.18 -15.03
CA ASN A 31 5.61 10.35 -15.32
C ASN A 31 5.91 10.08 -16.80
N ASN A 32 7.04 10.55 -17.30
CA ASN A 32 7.41 10.47 -18.73
C ASN A 32 7.31 9.07 -19.36
N ALA A 33 7.51 8.02 -18.56
CA ALA A 33 7.49 6.64 -19.05
C ALA A 33 6.09 6.03 -19.13
N ALA A 34 5.11 6.49 -18.35
CA ALA A 34 3.80 5.85 -18.28
C ALA A 34 2.85 6.36 -19.38
N SER A 35 2.30 5.44 -20.16
CA SER A 35 1.20 5.73 -21.09
C SER A 35 -0.17 5.72 -20.40
N LYS A 36 -0.33 4.89 -19.36
CA LYS A 36 -1.51 4.82 -18.48
C LYS A 36 -1.04 4.32 -17.12
N LYS A 37 -1.59 4.87 -16.04
CA LYS A 37 -1.32 4.47 -14.65
C LYS A 37 -2.63 4.30 -13.89
N LEU A 38 -2.75 3.17 -13.19
CA LEU A 38 -3.83 2.88 -12.26
C LEU A 38 -3.23 2.76 -10.86
N ASP A 39 -3.79 3.49 -9.90
CA ASP A 39 -3.41 3.37 -8.50
C ASP A 39 -4.52 2.68 -7.71
N LEU A 40 -4.14 1.75 -6.82
CA LEU A 40 -5.02 1.21 -5.79
C LEU A 40 -4.80 2.02 -4.53
N GLU A 41 -5.85 2.75 -4.14
CA GLU A 41 -5.85 3.52 -2.92
C GLU A 41 -6.69 2.79 -1.88
N ALA A 42 -6.07 2.35 -0.79
CA ALA A 42 -6.77 1.72 0.31
C ALA A 42 -7.43 2.77 1.20
N TRP A 43 -8.57 2.42 1.79
CA TRP A 43 -9.27 3.22 2.79
C TRP A 43 -8.67 2.99 4.17
N PHE A 44 -8.28 4.06 4.84
CA PHE A 44 -7.71 4.08 6.18
C PHE A 44 -8.74 4.67 7.15
N PRO A 45 -9.44 3.86 7.98
CA PRO A 45 -10.56 4.33 8.80
C PRO A 45 -10.15 5.27 9.94
N GLY A 46 -9.02 5.05 10.59
CA GLY A 46 -8.49 5.95 11.63
C GLY A 46 -7.99 7.28 11.06
N SER A 47 -7.37 7.24 9.87
CA SER A 47 -6.97 8.44 9.12
C SER A 47 -8.12 9.12 8.36
N ASN A 48 -9.26 8.44 8.20
CA ASN A 48 -10.42 8.86 7.42
C ASN A 48 -10.08 9.33 5.98
N ALA A 49 -9.23 8.57 5.28
CA ALA A 49 -8.75 8.94 3.95
C ALA A 49 -8.36 7.73 3.09
N PHE A 50 -8.38 7.91 1.76
CA PHE A 50 -7.77 6.99 0.81
C PHE A 50 -6.26 7.28 0.69
N ARG A 51 -5.42 6.24 0.71
CA ARG A 51 -3.96 6.33 0.56
C ARG A 51 -3.47 5.29 -0.45
N GLU A 52 -2.57 5.71 -1.33
CA GLU A 52 -1.96 4.84 -2.36
C GLU A 52 -1.15 3.70 -1.73
N LEU A 53 -1.47 2.46 -2.09
CA LEU A 53 -0.69 1.26 -1.77
C LEU A 53 -0.04 0.60 -3.01
N VAL A 54 -0.68 0.73 -4.17
CA VAL A 54 -0.20 0.17 -5.44
C VAL A 54 -0.19 1.26 -6.49
N SER A 55 0.84 1.20 -7.34
CA SER A 55 0.79 1.83 -8.65
C SER A 55 1.10 0.79 -9.73
N CYS A 56 0.27 0.74 -10.78
CA CYS A 56 0.39 -0.13 -11.94
C CYS A 56 0.45 0.71 -13.22
N SER A 57 1.56 0.61 -13.95
CA SER A 57 1.84 1.43 -15.14
C SER A 57 2.14 0.58 -16.37
N ASN A 58 1.55 0.96 -17.50
CA ASN A 58 1.98 0.48 -18.81
C ASN A 58 2.88 1.53 -19.46
N CYS A 59 4.14 1.17 -19.71
CA CYS A 59 5.14 2.07 -20.29
C CYS A 59 5.36 1.85 -21.79
N LEU A 60 4.57 0.94 -22.40
CA LEU A 60 4.77 0.48 -23.78
C LEU A 60 6.26 0.19 -24.01
N ASP A 61 6.82 0.68 -25.09
CA ASP A 61 8.22 0.50 -25.46
C ASP A 61 9.15 1.64 -24.99
N TYR A 62 8.69 2.57 -24.14
CA TYR A 62 9.47 3.74 -23.71
C TYR A 62 10.79 3.32 -23.06
N GLN A 63 10.72 2.44 -22.06
CA GLN A 63 11.89 1.91 -21.37
C GLN A 63 12.68 0.94 -22.27
N ALA A 64 11.99 0.11 -23.05
CA ALA A 64 12.60 -0.89 -23.92
C ALA A 64 13.47 -0.26 -25.01
N ARG A 65 13.06 0.88 -25.62
CA ARG A 65 13.88 1.64 -26.56
C ARG A 65 15.17 2.14 -25.92
N ARG A 66 15.08 2.70 -24.71
CA ARG A 66 16.24 3.24 -23.97
C ARG A 66 17.25 2.16 -23.60
N LEU A 67 16.76 0.96 -23.29
CA LEU A 67 17.55 -0.21 -22.87
C LEU A 67 17.90 -1.18 -24.00
N LEU A 68 17.46 -0.90 -25.24
CA LEU A 68 17.65 -1.74 -26.42
C LEU A 68 17.07 -3.16 -26.29
N VAL A 69 15.93 -3.33 -25.61
CA VAL A 69 15.24 -4.62 -25.47
C VAL A 69 14.31 -4.85 -26.65
N ARG A 70 14.83 -5.53 -27.67
CA ARG A 70 14.17 -5.68 -28.99
C ARG A 70 13.17 -6.83 -29.00
N TYR A 71 12.14 -6.69 -29.83
CA TYR A 71 11.22 -7.77 -30.17
C TYR A 71 11.67 -8.43 -31.48
N GLY A 72 12.39 -9.56 -31.37
CA GLY A 72 12.92 -10.25 -32.54
C GLY A 72 11.84 -10.94 -33.38
N GLN A 73 11.74 -10.59 -34.66
CA GLN A 73 10.89 -11.27 -35.65
C GLN A 73 11.75 -11.84 -36.77
N THR A 74 11.58 -13.13 -37.07
CA THR A 74 12.32 -13.82 -38.15
C THR A 74 11.67 -13.68 -39.53
N LYS A 75 10.42 -13.20 -39.59
CA LYS A 75 9.58 -13.19 -40.81
C LYS A 75 9.63 -11.88 -41.60
N LYS A 76 10.32 -10.84 -41.11
CA LYS A 76 10.42 -9.53 -41.77
C LYS A 76 11.89 -9.17 -41.99
N MET A 77 12.35 -9.23 -43.23
CA MET A 77 13.64 -8.65 -43.63
C MET A 77 13.49 -7.13 -43.82
N ASN A 78 14.47 -6.34 -43.37
CA ASN A 78 14.57 -4.88 -43.56
C ASN A 78 13.43 -4.03 -42.96
N ALA A 79 12.76 -4.50 -41.90
CA ALA A 79 11.79 -3.71 -41.16
C ALA A 79 12.44 -2.88 -40.05
N ASN A 80 11.78 -1.79 -39.63
CA ASN A 80 12.13 -1.05 -38.42
C ASN A 80 12.17 -2.01 -37.21
N THR A 81 13.10 -1.76 -36.28
CA THR A 81 13.24 -2.58 -35.09
C THR A 81 12.06 -2.33 -34.14
N ASP A 82 11.25 -3.36 -33.92
CA ASP A 82 10.22 -3.37 -32.89
C ASP A 82 10.85 -3.63 -31.51
N TYR A 83 10.24 -3.08 -30.45
CA TYR A 83 10.67 -3.22 -29.06
C TYR A 83 9.56 -3.86 -28.24
N VAL A 84 9.92 -4.57 -27.18
CA VAL A 84 8.92 -5.17 -26.27
C VAL A 84 8.19 -4.07 -25.50
N HIS A 85 6.95 -4.35 -25.08
CA HIS A 85 6.26 -3.51 -24.12
C HIS A 85 6.67 -3.89 -22.69
N MET A 86 6.91 -2.89 -21.84
CA MET A 86 7.26 -3.05 -20.43
C MET A 86 6.17 -2.45 -19.55
N LEU A 87 5.81 -3.21 -18.52
CA LEU A 87 4.83 -2.82 -17.51
C LEU A 87 5.44 -3.06 -16.14
N ASN A 88 4.98 -2.31 -15.14
CA ASN A 88 5.38 -2.50 -13.75
C ASN A 88 4.19 -2.26 -12.82
N ALA A 89 4.12 -3.03 -11.73
CA ALA A 89 3.13 -2.84 -10.68
C ALA A 89 3.74 -3.17 -9.32
N THR A 90 3.43 -2.37 -8.31
CA THR A 90 3.75 -2.70 -6.92
C THR A 90 2.71 -3.67 -6.38
N MET A 91 3.10 -4.86 -5.90
CA MET A 91 2.16 -5.77 -5.25
C MET A 91 1.93 -5.41 -3.77
N CYS A 92 3.01 -5.15 -3.03
CA CYS A 92 2.96 -4.87 -1.60
C CYS A 92 4.10 -3.94 -1.16
N ALA A 93 3.75 -2.68 -0.90
CA ALA A 93 4.64 -1.76 -0.18
C ALA A 93 4.55 -2.04 1.33
N VAL A 94 5.33 -3.01 1.81
CA VAL A 94 5.21 -3.66 3.14
C VAL A 94 4.84 -2.71 4.27
N THR A 95 5.57 -1.60 4.45
CA THR A 95 5.29 -0.65 5.55
C THR A 95 3.94 0.05 5.43
N ARG A 96 3.52 0.43 4.22
CA ARG A 96 2.20 1.04 3.99
C ARG A 96 1.07 0.01 4.18
N VAL A 97 1.31 -1.23 3.77
CA VAL A 97 0.34 -2.34 3.97
C VAL A 97 0.20 -2.66 5.45
N ILE A 98 1.28 -2.66 6.23
CA ILE A 98 1.21 -2.78 7.68
C ILE A 98 0.33 -1.66 8.26
N CYS A 99 0.53 -0.40 7.88
CA CYS A 99 -0.34 0.69 8.34
C CYS A 99 -1.82 0.47 7.99
N ALA A 100 -2.12 -0.02 6.79
CA ALA A 100 -3.50 -0.34 6.39
C ALA A 100 -4.07 -1.47 7.25
N ILE A 101 -3.31 -2.55 7.50
CA ILE A 101 -3.73 -3.66 8.36
C ILE A 101 -3.99 -3.16 9.78
N LEU A 102 -3.09 -2.35 10.34
CA LEU A 102 -3.22 -1.81 11.70
C LEU A 102 -4.51 -1.00 11.87
N GLU A 103 -4.87 -0.16 10.89
CA GLU A 103 -6.11 0.63 10.99
C GLU A 103 -7.37 -0.20 10.71
N VAL A 104 -7.34 -1.10 9.72
CA VAL A 104 -8.52 -1.87 9.28
C VAL A 104 -8.88 -2.99 10.26
N HIS A 105 -7.86 -3.63 10.86
CA HIS A 105 -8.03 -4.80 11.72
C HIS A 105 -7.85 -4.50 13.21
N GLN A 106 -7.90 -3.23 13.62
CA GLN A 106 -7.83 -2.84 15.02
C GLN A 106 -9.06 -3.35 15.80
N THR A 107 -8.83 -3.85 17.02
CA THR A 107 -9.85 -4.23 18.00
C THR A 107 -9.66 -3.40 19.28
N ASP A 108 -10.47 -3.66 20.32
CA ASP A 108 -10.26 -3.06 21.65
C ASP A 108 -8.97 -3.59 22.34
N THR A 109 -8.51 -4.79 21.95
CA THR A 109 -7.43 -5.52 22.62
C THR A 109 -6.13 -5.58 21.82
N GLY A 110 -6.17 -5.29 20.52
CA GLY A 110 -5.00 -5.41 19.67
C GLY A 110 -5.32 -5.24 18.18
N ILE A 111 -4.57 -5.98 17.36
CA ILE A 111 -4.71 -6.01 15.90
C ILE A 111 -4.98 -7.46 15.49
N LYS A 112 -6.18 -7.70 14.96
CA LYS A 112 -6.53 -9.02 14.42
C LYS A 112 -5.68 -9.32 13.19
N ILE A 113 -5.15 -10.54 13.09
CA ILE A 113 -4.37 -10.95 11.93
C ILE A 113 -5.30 -11.41 10.80
N PRO A 114 -5.15 -10.88 9.56
CA PRO A 114 -5.85 -11.42 8.40
C PRO A 114 -5.57 -12.91 8.24
N LYS A 115 -6.62 -13.72 7.99
CA LYS A 115 -6.52 -15.20 7.95
C LYS A 115 -5.41 -15.72 7.03
N VAL A 116 -5.19 -15.07 5.89
CA VAL A 116 -4.16 -15.45 4.93
C VAL A 116 -2.73 -15.27 5.43
N LEU A 117 -2.54 -14.43 6.46
CA LEU A 117 -1.24 -14.19 7.09
C LEU A 117 -0.97 -15.11 8.28
N ALA A 118 -2.01 -15.70 8.89
CA ALA A 118 -1.90 -16.51 10.12
C ALA A 118 -0.83 -17.60 10.03
N GLN A 119 -0.78 -18.35 8.93
CA GLN A 119 0.20 -19.42 8.70
C GLN A 119 1.67 -18.97 8.67
N PHE A 120 1.91 -17.66 8.49
CA PHE A 120 3.26 -17.07 8.45
C PHE A 120 3.63 -16.37 9.76
N MET A 121 2.70 -16.29 10.72
CA MET A 121 2.92 -15.67 12.02
C MET A 121 3.49 -16.67 13.03
N PRO A 122 4.28 -16.22 14.02
CA PRO A 122 4.54 -17.02 15.21
C PRO A 122 3.25 -17.46 15.90
N ALA A 123 3.23 -18.64 16.52
CA ALA A 123 2.03 -19.20 17.17
C ALA A 123 1.37 -18.24 18.17
N GLU A 124 2.16 -17.43 18.88
CA GLU A 124 1.68 -16.43 19.84
C GLU A 124 0.90 -15.26 19.20
N TYR A 125 1.09 -14.99 17.91
CA TYR A 125 0.44 -13.90 17.16
C TYR A 125 -0.39 -14.41 15.98
N GLU A 126 -0.72 -15.70 15.93
CA GLU A 126 -1.45 -16.28 14.80
C GLU A 126 -2.82 -15.61 14.59
N ASN A 127 -3.47 -15.22 15.69
CA ASN A 127 -4.83 -14.67 15.68
C ASN A 127 -4.87 -13.15 15.89
N GLU A 128 -4.06 -12.64 16.82
CA GLU A 128 -4.09 -11.23 17.22
C GLU A 128 -2.74 -10.79 17.79
N ILE A 129 -2.33 -9.55 17.47
CA ILE A 129 -1.20 -8.87 18.11
C ILE A 129 -1.77 -7.97 19.21
N PRO A 130 -1.57 -8.27 20.51
CA PRO A 130 -2.18 -7.50 21.59
C PRO A 130 -1.51 -6.14 21.80
N PHE A 131 -2.27 -5.16 22.31
CA PHE A 131 -1.72 -3.91 22.79
C PHE A 131 -0.90 -4.12 24.06
N VAL A 132 0.37 -3.71 24.04
CA VAL A 132 1.30 -3.82 25.18
C VAL A 132 1.63 -2.47 25.82
N LYS A 133 1.15 -1.37 25.23
CA LYS A 133 1.37 0.01 25.68
C LYS A 133 0.08 0.82 25.54
N PRO A 134 -0.15 1.81 26.41
CA PRO A 134 -1.26 2.76 26.23
C PRO A 134 -1.06 3.59 24.97
N ALA A 135 -2.14 4.20 24.47
CA ALA A 135 -2.02 5.12 23.34
C ALA A 135 -1.16 6.33 23.74
N PRO A 136 -0.30 6.85 22.84
CA PRO A 136 0.52 8.02 23.14
C PRO A 136 -0.29 9.24 23.59
N ILE A 137 -1.52 9.39 23.11
CA ILE A 137 -2.42 10.48 23.50
C ILE A 137 -2.79 10.39 24.99
N ASP A 138 -3.11 9.19 25.47
CA ASP A 138 -3.47 8.94 26.86
C ASP A 138 -2.28 9.24 27.79
N GLU A 139 -1.07 8.84 27.38
CA GLU A 139 0.14 9.19 28.12
C GLU A 139 0.36 10.71 28.21
N THR A 140 0.14 11.44 27.12
CA THR A 140 0.33 12.89 27.11
C THR A 140 -0.70 13.59 28.00
N ASP A 141 -1.94 13.13 28.01
CA ASP A 141 -3.00 13.73 28.82
C ASP A 141 -2.84 13.38 30.29
N MET A 142 -2.43 12.15 30.63
CA MET A 142 -2.02 11.79 31.99
C MET A 142 -0.87 12.67 32.50
N LYS A 143 0.16 12.91 31.66
CA LYS A 143 1.29 13.80 32.00
C LYS A 143 0.84 15.25 32.22
N LYS A 144 -0.09 15.78 31.40
CA LYS A 144 -0.66 17.12 31.58
C LYS A 144 -1.45 17.22 32.88
N GLN A 145 -2.33 16.26 33.16
CA GLN A 145 -3.14 16.23 34.38
C GLN A 145 -2.26 16.17 35.64
N LYS A 146 -1.18 15.37 35.62
CA LYS A 146 -0.22 15.29 36.72
C LYS A 146 0.48 16.62 37.00
N LYS A 147 0.98 17.30 35.96
CA LYS A 147 1.56 18.66 36.08
C LYS A 147 0.56 19.69 36.62
N GLN A 148 -0.72 19.58 36.24
CA GLN A 148 -1.75 20.51 36.68
C GLN A 148 -2.12 20.30 38.16
N LYS A 149 -2.15 19.05 38.64
CA LYS A 149 -2.27 18.73 40.07
C LYS A 149 -1.07 19.22 40.88
N GLU A 150 0.15 18.98 40.40
CA GLU A 150 1.37 19.46 41.06
C GLU A 150 1.39 21.00 41.18
N ARG A 151 0.99 21.73 40.13
CA ARG A 151 0.86 23.19 40.19
C ARG A 151 -0.19 23.67 41.20
N LYS A 152 -1.34 23.00 41.32
CA LYS A 152 -2.36 23.37 42.30
C LYS A 152 -1.89 23.17 43.74
N ASN A 153 -1.11 22.12 44.00
CA ASN A 153 -0.57 21.82 45.33
C ASN A 153 0.57 22.76 45.76
N ILE A 154 1.19 23.51 44.85
CA ILE A 154 2.27 24.47 45.16
C ILE A 154 1.70 25.87 45.52
N VAL A 155 0.45 26.15 45.14
CA VAL A 155 -0.19 27.47 45.32
C VAL A 155 -1.17 27.49 46.51
N THR A 156 -1.19 26.42 47.33
CA THR A 156 -1.94 26.33 48.60
C THR A 156 -0.97 26.14 49.74
#